data_AF-A0A975ZIA4-F1
#
_entry.id   AF-A0A975ZIA4-F1
#
_cell.length_a   1.000
_cell.length_b   1.000
_cell.length_c   1.000
_cell.angle_alpha   90.00
_cell.angle_beta   90.00
_cell.angle_gamma   90.00
#
_symmetry.space_group_name_H-M   'P 1'
#
loop_
_entity.id
_entity.type
_entity.pdbx_description
1 polymer ?
#
loop_
_entity_poly.entity_id
_entity_poly.type
_entity_poly.pdbx_seq_one_letter_code
_entity_poly.pdbx_strand_id
1 'polypeptide(L)' 'MFAEDGPEKCSGLPVMRYSADGLQAEFGTPFTLLKQEREEHYTPAGAVQKFIYCLCRKEPN' A
#
# COMPACT_ATOMS: atom_id res chain seq x y z
N MET A 1 -1.91 -1.11 1.96
CA MET A 1 -1.89 0.37 1.99
C MET A 1 -2.55 0.89 0.72
N PHE A 2 -3.09 2.12 0.65
CA PHE A 2 -3.64 2.61 -0.62
C PHE A 2 -2.54 2.66 -1.70
N ALA A 3 -2.86 2.15 -2.89
CA ALA A 3 -1.94 2.18 -4.01
C ALA A 3 -1.74 3.63 -4.51
N GLU A 4 -0.66 3.86 -5.26
CA GLU A 4 -0.31 5.18 -5.83
C GLU A 4 -1.44 5.84 -6.64
N ASP A 5 -2.24 5.02 -7.34
CA ASP A 5 -3.42 5.39 -8.11
C ASP A 5 -4.74 5.12 -7.35
N GLY A 6 -4.66 4.92 -6.04
CA GLY A 6 -5.80 4.85 -5.14
C GLY A 6 -6.51 6.20 -4.96
N PRO A 7 -7.60 6.24 -4.18
CA PRO A 7 -8.37 7.46 -3.95
C PRO A 7 -7.52 8.51 -3.23
N GLU A 8 -7.76 9.80 -3.51
CA GLU A 8 -7.08 10.90 -2.81
C GLU A 8 -7.63 11.12 -1.40
N LYS A 9 -8.88 10.70 -1.15
CA LYS A 9 -9.56 10.84 0.14
C LYS A 9 -10.31 9.56 0.52
N CYS A 10 -10.37 9.29 1.81
CA CYS A 10 -11.24 8.26 2.40
C CYS A 10 -12.00 8.89 3.58
N SER A 11 -13.31 8.69 3.64
CA SER A 11 -14.19 9.33 4.65
C SER A 11 -14.03 10.85 4.75
N GLY A 12 -13.75 11.51 3.61
CA GLY A 12 -13.54 12.96 3.53
C GLY A 12 -12.13 13.45 3.91
N LEU A 13 -11.27 12.57 4.43
CA LEU A 13 -9.90 12.91 4.84
C LEU A 13 -8.88 12.55 3.76
N PRO A 14 -7.80 13.34 3.59
CA PRO A 14 -6.71 12.97 2.68
C PRO A 14 -6.06 11.66 3.13
N VAL A 15 -5.69 10.82 2.16
CA VAL A 15 -4.96 9.58 2.43
C VAL A 15 -3.57 9.62 1.85
N MET A 16 -2.66 8.88 2.47
CA MET A 16 -1.36 8.59 1.88
C MET A 16 -1.51 7.47 0.85
N ARG A 17 -0.79 7.61 -0.27
CA ARG A 17 -0.76 6.65 -1.37
C ARG A 17 0.68 6.27 -1.66
N TYR A 18 0.92 5.00 -1.94
CA TYR A 18 2.28 4.48 -2.10
C TYR A 18 2.41 3.59 -3.33
N SER A 19 3.55 3.71 -4.01
CA SER A 19 4.11 2.62 -4.82
C SER A 19 4.74 1.57 -3.90
N ALA A 20 5.10 0.39 -4.41
CA ALA A 20 5.80 -0.60 -3.59
C ALA A 20 7.13 -0.08 -3.06
N ASP A 21 7.92 0.60 -3.90
CA ASP A 21 9.21 1.16 -3.51
C ASP A 21 9.04 2.28 -2.47
N GLY A 22 8.03 3.14 -2.66
CA GLY A 22 7.71 4.19 -1.68
C GLY A 22 7.31 3.60 -0.34
N LEU A 23 6.49 2.54 -0.33
CA LEU A 23 6.09 1.86 0.90
C LEU A 23 7.28 1.14 1.56
N GLN A 24 8.16 0.51 0.78
CA GLN A 24 9.37 -0.14 1.29
C GLN A 24 10.33 0.87 1.92
N ALA A 25 10.47 2.06 1.33
CA ALA A 25 11.32 3.12 1.86
C ALA A 25 10.90 3.60 3.27
N GLU A 26 9.60 3.58 3.59
CA GLU A 26 9.09 3.90 4.93
C GLU A 26 9.57 2.90 6.01
N PHE A 27 9.77 1.63 5.64
CA PHE A 27 10.28 0.60 6.55
C PHE A 27 11.81 0.65 6.69
N GLY A 28 12.51 1.10 5.65
CA GLY A 28 13.96 1.28 5.65
C GLY A 28 14.78 -0.01 5.57
N THR A 29 16.09 0.13 5.81
CA THR A 29 17.11 -0.92 5.61
C THR A 29 16.92 -2.22 6.40
N PRO A 30 16.23 -2.30 7.55
CA PRO A 30 16.00 -3.58 8.22
C PRO A 30 15.01 -4.51 7.49
N PHE A 31 14.35 -4.02 6.42
CA PHE A 31 13.31 -4.75 5.72
C PHE A 31 13.63 -4.93 4.23
N THR A 32 13.65 -6.19 3.81
CA THR A 32 13.79 -6.59 2.40
C THR A 32 12.41 -6.89 1.82
N LEU A 33 12.03 -6.20 0.75
CA LEU A 33 10.81 -6.51 0.01
C LEU A 33 10.97 -7.85 -0.70
N LEU A 34 10.10 -8.81 -0.39
CA LEU A 34 10.09 -10.14 -1.02
C LEU A 34 9.05 -10.25 -2.13
N LYS A 35 7.86 -9.67 -1.91
CA LYS A 35 6.76 -9.69 -2.89
C LYS A 35 5.91 -8.43 -2.72
N GLN A 36 5.35 -7.96 -3.81
CA GLN A 36 4.26 -7.00 -3.79
C GLN A 36 3.04 -7.54 -4.56
N GLU A 37 1.86 -7.04 -4.23
CA GLU A 37 0.62 -7.37 -4.92
C GLU A 37 -0.33 -6.18 -4.92
N ARG A 38 -1.13 -6.07 -5.98
CA ARG A 38 -2.14 -5.03 -6.14
C ARG A 38 -3.52 -5.67 -6.10
N GLU A 39 -4.43 -5.04 -5.37
CA GLU A 39 -5.82 -5.49 -5.24
C GLU A 39 -6.77 -4.34 -5.54
N GLU A 40 -7.85 -4.65 -6.24
CA GLU A 40 -9.00 -3.76 -6.39
C GLU A 40 -10.12 -4.24 -5.48
N HIS A 41 -10.35 -3.51 -4.39
CA HIS A 41 -11.41 -3.80 -3.44
C HIS A 41 -12.70 -3.07 -3.84
N TYR A 42 -13.76 -3.82 -4.04
CA TYR A 42 -15.09 -3.29 -4.37
C TYR A 42 -15.86 -3.10 -3.07
N THR A 43 -16.12 -1.84 -2.72
CA THR A 43 -16.94 -1.52 -1.54
C THR A 43 -18.40 -1.93 -1.78
N PRO A 44 -19.19 -2.21 -0.72
CA PRO A 44 -20.63 -2.48 -0.88
C PRO A 44 -21.41 -1.35 -1.56
N ALA A 45 -20.89 -0.11 -1.51
CA ALA A 45 -21.46 1.05 -2.19
C ALA A 45 -21.06 1.15 -3.68
N GLY A 46 -20.29 0.19 -4.22
CA GLY A 46 -19.90 0.11 -5.63
C GLY A 46 -18.64 0.90 -6.00
N ALA A 47 -18.02 1.61 -5.07
CA ALA A 47 -16.73 2.27 -5.31
C ALA A 47 -15.57 1.26 -5.31
N VAL A 48 -14.54 1.52 -6.11
CA VAL A 48 -13.30 0.74 -6.16
C VAL A 48 -12.22 1.43 -5.33
N GLN A 49 -11.60 0.69 -4.41
CA GLN A 49 -10.44 1.11 -3.65
C GLN A 49 -9.24 0.25 -4.04
N LYS A 50 -8.21 0.90 -4.59
CA LYS A 50 -7.00 0.21 -5.02
C LYS A 50 -5.99 0.15 -3.88
N PHE A 51 -5.53 -1.05 -3.56
CA PHE A 51 -4.57 -1.31 -2.51
C PHE A 51 -3.28 -1.93 -3.08
N ILE A 52 -2.18 -1.64 -2.39
CA ILE A 52 -0.90 -2.31 -2.56
C ILE A 52 -0.52 -3.03 -1.26
N TYR A 53 -0.08 -4.26 -1.40
CA TYR A 53 0.44 -5.10 -0.33
C TYR A 53 1.91 -5.38 -0.60
N CYS A 54 2.71 -5.37 0.47
CA CYS A 54 4.13 -5.69 0.41
C CYS A 54 4.41 -6.73 1.50
N LEU A 55 4.96 -7.87 1.08
CA LEU A 55 5.55 -8.85 1.97
C LEU A 55 7.02 -8.48 2.14
N CYS A 56 7.37 -8.01 3.32
CA CYS A 56 8.74 -7.68 3.67
C CYS A 56 9.27 -8.71 4.68
N ARG A 57 10.51 -9.15 4.50
CA ARG A 57 11.26 -9.87 5.52
C ARG A 57 12.06 -8.88 6.34
N LYS A 58 11.94 -8.96 7.65
CA LYS A 58 12.86 -8.27 8.56
C LYS A 58 14.16 -9.08 8.61
N GLU A 59 15.28 -8.44 8.32
CA GLU A 59 16.59 -9.09 8.45
C GLU A 59 16.92 -9.28 9.95
N PRO A 60 17.50 -10.43 10.32
CA PRO A 60 18.03 -10.62 11.66
C PRO A 60 19.22 -9.68 11.90
N ASN A 61 19.27 -9.10 13.11
CA ASN A 61 20.42 -8.31 13.57
C ASN A 61 21.65 -9.20 13.80
#